data_AF-A0AAW9RB38-F1
#
_entry.id   AF-A0AAW9RB38-F1
#
_cell.length_a   1.000
_cell.length_b   1.000
_cell.length_c   1.000
_cell.angle_alpha   90.00
_cell.angle_beta   90.00
_cell.angle_gamma   90.00
#
_symmetry.space_group_name_H-M   'P 1'
#
loop_
_entity.id
_entity.type
_entity.pdbx_description
1 polymer ?
#
loop_
_entity_poly.entity_id
_entity_poly.type
_entity_poly.pdbx_seq_one_letter_code
_entity_poly.pdbx_strand_id
1 'polypeptide(L)'
;MTDTARIPRHLQVLGEVWDEFAKRLDAGIAPVMPIVTDHLERTQGKRFSQLATRETDYMQAWIERVTAWVNGPMAQALMNSGTSDRDMRRVAERFSHFADELIERREGLKATATVPSMRAAAPRLDAVYVSILKQVQAFVSQVVAALGPAALSHPNGKREGNSIELSFTFRPVIDAEMAQFSAWMARAKSGWDVASPYGYRRAASLPLAASKAKPSVAAATAQTSPVLWQLGIGTVFALVILVPILIWGTKAIVIMLAIAALIWCIFHPKTVLIVLGLFFFFGPD
;
A
#
# COMPACT_ATOMS: atom_id res chain seq x y z
N MET A 1 -12.97 -21.71 43.34
CA MET A 1 -12.59 -20.35 42.93
C MET A 1 -12.60 -20.33 41.41
N THR A 2 -13.63 -19.73 40.81
CA THR A 2 -13.69 -19.53 39.35
C THR A 2 -12.76 -18.38 39.01
N ASP A 3 -11.55 -18.72 38.56
CA ASP A 3 -10.57 -17.76 38.08
C ASP A 3 -11.10 -17.16 36.77
N THR A 4 -11.81 -16.03 36.85
CA THR A 4 -12.30 -15.31 35.68
C THR A 4 -11.10 -14.80 34.90
N ALA A 5 -10.80 -15.46 33.78
CA ALA A 5 -9.78 -15.04 32.83
C ALA A 5 -9.95 -13.55 32.52
N ARG A 6 -9.00 -12.73 32.99
CA ARG A 6 -9.03 -11.28 32.83
C ARG A 6 -8.19 -10.91 31.63
N ILE A 7 -8.78 -10.21 30.66
CA ILE A 7 -8.05 -9.68 29.50
C ILE A 7 -6.92 -8.77 30.00
N PRO A 8 -5.65 -8.98 29.57
CA PRO A 8 -4.55 -8.07 29.85
C PRO A 8 -4.87 -6.62 29.50
N ARG A 9 -4.37 -5.66 30.29
CA ARG A 9 -4.71 -4.24 30.13
C ARG A 9 -4.41 -3.69 28.73
N HIS A 10 -3.25 -4.02 28.16
CA HIS A 10 -2.89 -3.58 26.81
C HIS A 10 -3.88 -4.09 25.74
N LEU A 11 -4.41 -5.31 25.87
CA LEU A 11 -5.45 -5.81 24.95
C LEU A 11 -6.79 -5.10 25.14
N GLN A 12 -7.13 -4.68 26.36
CA GLN A 12 -8.31 -3.84 26.58
C GLN A 12 -8.16 -2.49 25.87
N VAL A 13 -6.99 -1.87 25.99
CA VAL A 13 -6.66 -0.61 25.32
C VAL A 13 -6.74 -0.76 23.80
N LEU A 14 -6.24 -1.86 23.24
CA LEU A 14 -6.41 -2.17 21.82
C LEU A 14 -7.89 -2.24 21.44
N GLY A 15 -8.68 -3.00 22.19
CA GLY A 15 -10.12 -3.15 21.96
C GLY A 15 -10.85 -1.81 22.00
N GLU A 16 -10.55 -0.94 22.98
CA GLU A 16 -11.11 0.41 23.09
C GLU A 16 -10.81 1.25 21.84
N VAL A 17 -9.54 1.35 21.44
CA VAL A 17 -9.11 2.15 20.28
C VAL A 17 -9.72 1.62 18.98
N TRP A 18 -9.76 0.29 18.83
CA TRP A 18 -10.26 -0.34 17.62
C TRP A 18 -11.79 -0.36 17.52
N ASP A 19 -12.52 -0.38 18.63
CA ASP A 19 -13.97 -0.21 18.65
C ASP A 19 -14.37 1.19 18.19
N GLU A 20 -13.70 2.22 18.70
CA GLU A 20 -13.89 3.60 18.23
C GLU A 20 -13.56 3.74 16.73
N PHE A 21 -12.44 3.15 16.32
CA PHE A 21 -12.06 3.13 14.90
C PHE A 21 -13.08 2.41 14.02
N ALA A 22 -13.58 1.24 14.43
CA ALA A 22 -14.56 0.47 13.65
C ALA A 22 -15.84 1.28 13.40
N LYS A 23 -16.34 1.97 14.43
CA LYS A 23 -17.51 2.86 14.32
C LYS A 23 -17.27 4.01 13.34
N ARG A 24 -16.10 4.66 13.42
CA ARG A 24 -15.70 5.73 12.50
C ARG A 24 -15.56 5.22 11.06
N LEU A 25 -14.98 4.04 10.89
CA LEU A 25 -14.74 3.44 9.58
C LEU A 25 -16.06 3.04 8.90
N ASP A 26 -16.99 2.43 9.63
CA ASP A 26 -18.30 2.05 9.10
C ASP A 26 -19.08 3.27 8.56
N ALA A 27 -19.04 4.39 9.29
CA ALA A 27 -19.59 5.66 8.81
C ALA A 27 -18.81 6.26 7.62
N GLY A 28 -17.51 5.96 7.52
CA GLY A 28 -16.59 6.54 6.53
C GLY A 28 -16.50 5.79 5.20
N ILE A 29 -16.93 4.53 5.11
CA ILE A 29 -16.93 3.76 3.85
C ILE A 29 -18.08 4.25 2.96
N ALA A 30 -17.83 5.34 2.23
CA ALA A 30 -18.76 5.82 1.20
C ALA A 30 -18.99 4.73 0.12
N PRO A 31 -20.19 4.66 -0.48
CA PRO A 31 -20.47 3.76 -1.60
C PRO A 31 -19.46 3.89 -2.74
N VAL A 32 -19.27 2.80 -3.49
CA VAL A 32 -18.44 2.82 -4.71
C VAL A 32 -19.03 3.83 -5.68
N MET A 33 -18.18 4.62 -6.34
CA MET A 33 -18.61 5.50 -7.43
C MET A 33 -19.39 4.72 -8.50
N PRO A 34 -20.45 5.29 -9.10
CA PRO A 34 -21.18 4.63 -10.18
C PRO A 34 -20.24 4.30 -11.34
N ILE A 35 -20.19 3.01 -11.71
CA ILE A 35 -19.36 2.55 -12.81
C ILE A 35 -20.03 2.97 -14.12
N VAL A 36 -19.40 3.90 -14.84
CA VAL A 36 -19.83 4.29 -16.18
C VAL A 36 -19.24 3.31 -17.21
N THR A 37 -20.05 2.92 -18.19
CA THR A 37 -19.68 2.02 -19.32
C THR A 37 -18.99 2.74 -20.47
N ASP A 38 -18.66 4.02 -20.31
CA ASP A 38 -18.01 4.84 -21.33
C ASP A 38 -16.73 4.19 -21.87
N HIS A 39 -16.54 4.27 -23.19
CA HIS A 39 -15.32 3.84 -23.86
C HIS A 39 -14.19 4.84 -23.60
N LEU A 40 -13.02 4.33 -23.21
CA LEU A 40 -11.83 5.16 -23.06
C LEU A 40 -11.32 5.55 -24.45
N GLU A 41 -11.16 6.85 -24.73
CA GLU A 41 -10.61 7.27 -26.02
C GLU A 41 -9.13 6.90 -26.14
N ARG A 42 -8.66 6.62 -27.36
CA ARG A 42 -7.27 6.23 -27.62
C ARG A 42 -6.25 7.27 -27.15
N THR A 43 -6.58 8.56 -27.29
CA THR A 43 -5.74 9.70 -26.85
C THR A 43 -5.58 9.74 -25.32
N GLN A 44 -6.48 9.11 -24.58
CA GLN A 44 -6.52 9.09 -23.13
C GLN A 44 -5.76 7.89 -22.54
N GLY A 45 -5.47 6.86 -23.36
CA GLY A 45 -4.89 5.60 -22.94
C GLY A 45 -3.53 5.69 -22.24
N LYS A 46 -2.63 6.60 -22.68
CA LYS A 46 -1.30 6.78 -22.06
C LYS A 46 -1.38 7.40 -20.65
N ARG A 47 -2.26 8.39 -20.46
CA ARG A 47 -2.46 9.02 -19.13
C ARG A 47 -3.12 8.03 -18.18
N PHE A 48 -4.10 7.29 -18.69
CA PHE A 48 -4.77 6.26 -17.92
C PHE A 48 -3.82 5.13 -17.50
N SER A 49 -2.96 4.61 -18.40
CA SER A 49 -2.00 3.56 -18.05
C SER A 49 -1.02 4.01 -16.97
N GLN A 50 -0.54 5.26 -17.04
CA GLN A 50 0.35 5.82 -16.02
C GLN A 50 -0.32 5.91 -14.65
N LEU A 51 -1.59 6.31 -14.60
CA LEU A 51 -2.32 6.34 -13.35
C LEU A 51 -2.59 4.93 -12.83
N ALA A 52 -3.03 4.00 -13.68
CA ALA A 52 -3.28 2.61 -13.32
C ALA A 52 -2.02 1.97 -12.70
N THR A 53 -0.85 2.18 -13.30
CA THR A 53 0.43 1.76 -12.72
C THR A 53 0.68 2.43 -11.37
N ARG A 54 0.54 3.75 -11.28
CA ARG A 54 0.75 4.49 -10.02
C ARG A 54 -0.14 3.98 -8.88
N GLU A 55 -1.43 3.77 -9.14
CA GLU A 55 -2.36 3.29 -8.12
C GLU A 55 -2.12 1.82 -7.77
N THR A 56 -1.73 0.99 -8.74
CA THR A 56 -1.34 -0.41 -8.49
C THR A 56 -0.07 -0.47 -7.61
N ASP A 57 0.96 0.30 -7.95
CA ASP A 57 2.20 0.40 -7.18
C ASP A 57 1.92 0.93 -5.76
N TYR A 58 1.04 1.92 -5.65
CA TYR A 58 0.61 2.45 -4.36
C TYR A 58 -0.12 1.39 -3.51
N MET A 59 -1.07 0.66 -4.09
CA MET A 59 -1.80 -0.40 -3.39
C MET A 59 -0.86 -1.51 -2.91
N GLN A 60 0.08 -1.94 -3.77
CA GLN A 60 1.10 -2.92 -3.41
C GLN A 60 1.97 -2.42 -2.25
N ALA A 61 2.49 -1.19 -2.34
CA ALA A 61 3.29 -0.59 -1.28
C ALA A 61 2.49 -0.37 0.02
N TRP A 62 1.20 -0.08 -0.08
CA TRP A 62 0.31 0.01 1.08
C TRP A 62 0.12 -1.36 1.75
N ILE A 63 -0.15 -2.41 0.97
CA ILE A 63 -0.27 -3.80 1.46
C ILE A 63 1.02 -4.24 2.16
N GLU A 64 2.18 -3.95 1.57
CA GLU A 64 3.48 -4.28 2.17
C GLU A 64 3.70 -3.54 3.48
N ARG A 65 3.41 -2.23 3.54
CA ARG A 65 3.55 -1.44 4.77
C ARG A 65 2.63 -1.90 5.88
N VAL A 66 1.35 -2.18 5.59
CA VAL A 66 0.42 -2.65 6.62
C VAL A 66 0.80 -4.04 7.11
N THR A 67 1.21 -4.93 6.21
CA THR A 67 1.67 -6.29 6.57
C THR A 67 2.94 -6.23 7.43
N ALA A 68 3.93 -5.40 7.05
CA ALA A 68 5.14 -5.21 7.83
C ALA A 68 4.86 -4.60 9.21
N TRP A 69 3.88 -3.68 9.30
CA TRP A 69 3.48 -3.09 10.56
C TRP A 69 2.75 -4.10 11.48
N VAL A 70 1.84 -4.91 10.93
CA VAL A 70 1.12 -5.98 11.66
C VAL A 70 2.12 -7.00 12.22
N ASN A 71 3.04 -7.47 11.38
CA ASN A 71 4.01 -8.50 11.74
C ASN A 71 5.20 -7.98 12.58
N GLY A 72 5.36 -6.67 12.70
CA GLY A 72 6.45 -6.03 13.43
C GLY A 72 5.95 -5.30 14.68
N PRO A 73 5.81 -3.97 14.65
CA PRO A 73 5.38 -3.17 15.81
C PRO A 73 4.14 -3.67 16.53
N MET A 74 3.09 -4.08 15.80
CA MET A 74 1.86 -4.56 16.43
C MET A 74 2.05 -5.93 17.08
N ALA A 75 2.63 -6.91 16.37
CA ALA A 75 2.95 -8.21 16.96
C ALA A 75 3.83 -8.08 18.22
N GLN A 76 4.84 -7.20 18.20
CA GLN A 76 5.69 -6.94 19.36
C GLN A 76 4.90 -6.38 20.55
N ALA A 77 3.98 -5.43 20.29
CA ALA A 77 3.14 -4.83 21.34
C ALA A 77 2.18 -5.87 21.96
N LEU A 78 1.63 -6.77 21.14
CA LEU A 78 0.74 -7.85 21.57
C LEU A 78 1.46 -8.94 22.38
N MET A 79 2.69 -9.27 22.01
CA MET A 79 3.48 -10.30 22.72
C MET A 79 4.00 -9.81 24.08
N ASN A 80 4.11 -8.50 24.30
CA ASN A 80 4.62 -7.92 25.53
C ASN A 80 3.48 -7.43 26.43
N SER A 81 3.15 -8.20 27.46
CA SER A 81 2.12 -7.83 28.43
C SER A 81 2.43 -6.58 29.25
N GLY A 82 3.70 -6.16 29.29
CA GLY A 82 4.18 -4.92 29.91
C GLY A 82 4.14 -3.69 28.99
N THR A 83 3.63 -3.80 27.77
CA THR A 83 3.39 -2.63 26.90
C THR A 83 2.52 -1.61 27.62
N SER A 84 2.98 -0.37 27.71
CA SER A 84 2.23 0.69 28.37
C SER A 84 0.93 1.03 27.62
N ASP A 85 -0.11 1.50 28.32
CA ASP A 85 -1.35 1.97 27.70
C ASP A 85 -1.08 3.02 26.60
N ARG A 86 -0.11 3.92 26.83
CA ARG A 86 0.29 4.96 25.86
C ARG A 86 0.88 4.36 24.59
N ASP A 87 1.80 3.41 24.73
CA ASP A 87 2.45 2.77 23.58
C ASP A 87 1.46 1.90 22.80
N MET A 88 0.59 1.18 23.51
CA MET A 88 -0.45 0.38 22.88
C MET A 88 -1.44 1.25 22.10
N ARG A 89 -1.89 2.39 22.64
CA ARG A 89 -2.72 3.35 21.89
C ARG A 89 -2.00 3.85 20.64
N ARG A 90 -0.76 4.32 20.79
CA ARG A 90 0.04 4.82 19.66
C ARG A 90 0.21 3.78 18.55
N VAL A 91 0.48 2.53 18.92
CA VAL A 91 0.59 1.43 17.96
C VAL A 91 -0.78 1.18 17.33
N ALA A 92 -1.84 0.97 18.12
CA ALA A 92 -3.19 0.70 17.62
C ALA A 92 -3.73 1.79 16.68
N GLU A 93 -3.52 3.07 16.99
CA GLU A 93 -3.90 4.24 16.19
C GLU A 93 -3.23 4.25 14.81
N ARG A 94 -2.04 3.65 14.66
CA ARG A 94 -1.37 3.56 13.37
C ARG A 94 -2.22 2.85 12.31
N PHE A 95 -3.06 1.91 12.72
CA PHE A 95 -3.97 1.21 11.81
C PHE A 95 -5.05 2.13 11.24
N SER A 96 -5.54 3.09 12.03
CA SER A 96 -6.44 4.14 11.56
C SER A 96 -5.82 4.97 10.44
N HIS A 97 -4.54 5.34 10.58
CA HIS A 97 -3.84 6.11 9.55
C HIS A 97 -3.76 5.35 8.21
N PHE A 98 -3.56 4.03 8.23
CA PHE A 98 -3.57 3.25 6.99
C PHE A 98 -4.92 3.30 6.29
N ALA A 99 -6.03 3.29 7.03
CA ALA A 99 -7.37 3.44 6.45
C ALA A 99 -7.64 4.87 5.96
N ASP A 100 -7.19 5.88 6.71
CA ASP A 100 -7.31 7.29 6.31
C ASP A 100 -6.59 7.57 4.98
N GLU A 101 -5.41 6.99 4.78
CA GLU A 101 -4.68 7.08 3.50
C GLU A 101 -5.51 6.52 2.33
N LEU A 102 -6.23 5.41 2.52
CA LEU A 102 -7.10 4.85 1.47
C LEU A 102 -8.31 5.77 1.21
N ILE A 103 -8.91 6.34 2.26
CA ILE A 103 -10.04 7.27 2.13
C ILE A 103 -9.60 8.53 1.36
N GLU A 104 -8.45 9.11 1.70
CA GLU A 104 -7.88 10.27 0.99
C GLU A 104 -7.66 9.96 -0.50
N ARG A 105 -7.15 8.77 -0.82
CA ARG A 105 -6.96 8.31 -2.20
C ARG A 105 -8.28 8.20 -2.95
N ARG A 106 -9.32 7.67 -2.31
CA ARG A 106 -10.68 7.61 -2.90
C ARG A 106 -11.23 8.99 -3.20
N GLU A 107 -11.07 9.95 -2.30
CA GLU A 107 -11.48 11.34 -2.56
C GLU A 107 -10.69 11.97 -3.72
N GLY A 108 -9.39 11.67 -3.82
CA GLY A 108 -8.57 12.02 -4.99
C GLY A 108 -9.11 11.41 -6.29
N LEU A 109 -9.51 10.14 -6.28
CA LEU A 109 -10.11 9.48 -7.44
C LEU A 109 -11.44 10.11 -7.84
N LYS A 110 -12.30 10.46 -6.88
CA LYS A 110 -13.57 11.16 -7.14
C LYS A 110 -13.34 12.50 -7.84
N ALA A 111 -12.36 13.29 -7.38
CA ALA A 111 -11.98 14.53 -8.03
C ALA A 111 -11.53 14.29 -9.49
N THR A 112 -10.73 13.24 -9.73
CA THR A 112 -10.28 12.91 -11.08
C THR A 112 -11.38 12.34 -11.99
N ALA A 113 -12.44 11.73 -11.45
CA ALA A 113 -13.54 11.17 -12.24
C ALA A 113 -14.29 12.21 -13.08
N THR A 114 -14.17 13.49 -12.74
CA THR A 114 -14.70 14.62 -13.53
C THR A 114 -13.98 14.81 -14.87
N VAL A 115 -12.73 14.34 -14.96
CA VAL A 115 -11.92 14.45 -16.18
C VAL A 115 -12.37 13.37 -17.18
N PRO A 116 -12.64 13.71 -18.46
CA PRO A 116 -13.14 12.75 -19.45
C PRO A 116 -12.29 11.47 -19.57
N SER A 117 -10.96 11.61 -19.50
CA SER A 117 -10.01 10.49 -19.55
C SER A 117 -10.07 9.53 -18.37
N MET A 118 -10.75 9.93 -17.29
CA MET A 118 -10.75 9.25 -16.00
C MET A 118 -12.12 8.77 -15.57
N ARG A 119 -13.19 9.23 -16.24
CA ARG A 119 -14.58 8.95 -15.87
C ARG A 119 -14.92 7.46 -15.82
N ALA A 120 -14.37 6.66 -16.73
CA ALA A 120 -14.56 5.20 -16.72
C ALA A 120 -13.56 4.48 -15.78
N ALA A 121 -12.39 5.05 -15.57
CA ALA A 121 -11.29 4.42 -14.84
C ALA A 121 -11.41 4.59 -13.31
N ALA A 122 -11.68 5.80 -12.85
CA ALA A 122 -11.70 6.15 -11.45
C ALA A 122 -12.73 5.33 -10.64
N PRO A 123 -13.97 5.08 -11.11
CA PRO A 123 -14.91 4.22 -10.40
C PRO A 123 -14.45 2.77 -10.22
N ARG A 124 -13.67 2.25 -11.18
CA ARG A 124 -13.17 0.87 -11.12
C ARG A 124 -11.99 0.74 -10.15
N LEU A 125 -11.12 1.75 -10.10
CA LEU A 125 -10.08 1.84 -9.07
C LEU A 125 -10.69 2.02 -7.67
N ASP A 126 -11.70 2.90 -7.53
CA ASP A 126 -12.43 3.12 -6.28
C ASP A 126 -13.05 1.84 -5.71
N ALA A 127 -13.55 0.95 -6.58
CA ALA A 127 -14.06 -0.36 -6.15
C ALA A 127 -12.98 -1.22 -5.45
N VAL A 128 -11.72 -1.15 -5.91
CA VAL A 128 -10.59 -1.85 -5.26
C VAL A 128 -10.34 -1.27 -3.87
N TYR A 129 -10.26 0.07 -3.75
CA TYR A 129 -10.08 0.73 -2.44
C TYR A 129 -11.21 0.41 -1.47
N VAL A 130 -12.47 0.39 -1.94
CA VAL A 130 -13.62 0.00 -1.12
C VAL A 130 -13.50 -1.45 -0.65
N SER A 131 -13.05 -2.37 -1.52
CA SER A 131 -12.83 -3.76 -1.11
C SER A 131 -11.79 -3.85 0.01
N ILE A 132 -10.66 -3.15 -0.12
CA ILE A 132 -9.63 -3.10 0.93
C ILE A 132 -10.19 -2.52 2.23
N LEU A 133 -10.91 -1.40 2.17
CA LEU A 133 -11.52 -0.78 3.36
C LEU A 133 -12.52 -1.71 4.07
N LYS A 134 -13.30 -2.49 3.32
CA LYS A 134 -14.19 -3.52 3.89
C LYS A 134 -13.42 -4.65 4.56
N GLN A 135 -12.30 -5.08 3.99
CA GLN A 135 -11.42 -6.07 4.63
C GLN A 135 -10.80 -5.53 5.91
N VAL A 136 -10.37 -4.26 5.93
CA VAL A 136 -9.91 -3.56 7.14
C VAL A 136 -11.01 -3.56 8.20
N GLN A 137 -12.23 -3.14 7.84
CA GLN A 137 -13.38 -3.13 8.76
C GLN A 137 -13.67 -4.52 9.34
N ALA A 138 -13.73 -5.54 8.48
CA ALA A 138 -14.00 -6.92 8.89
C ALA A 138 -12.95 -7.43 9.88
N PHE A 139 -11.66 -7.16 9.59
CA PHE A 139 -10.56 -7.55 10.46
C PHE A 139 -10.63 -6.85 11.84
N VAL A 140 -10.84 -5.53 11.87
CA VAL A 140 -10.97 -4.78 13.13
C VAL A 140 -12.16 -5.29 13.94
N SER A 141 -13.31 -5.48 13.28
CA SER A 141 -14.53 -5.95 13.93
C SER A 141 -14.34 -7.35 14.52
N GLN A 142 -13.62 -8.23 13.83
CA GLN A 142 -13.28 -9.56 14.33
C GLN A 142 -12.41 -9.50 15.59
N VAL A 143 -11.38 -8.64 15.60
CA VAL A 143 -10.51 -8.48 16.76
C VAL A 143 -11.24 -7.85 17.94
N VAL A 144 -12.04 -6.81 17.71
CA VAL A 144 -12.87 -6.19 18.76
C VAL A 144 -13.86 -7.20 19.34
N ALA A 145 -14.52 -8.01 18.50
CA ALA A 145 -15.43 -9.06 18.96
C ALA A 145 -14.71 -10.12 19.81
N ALA A 146 -13.50 -10.53 19.42
CA ALA A 146 -12.68 -11.49 20.17
C ALA A 146 -12.19 -10.95 21.53
N LEU A 147 -12.05 -9.63 21.66
CA LEU A 147 -11.69 -8.94 22.89
C LEU A 147 -12.91 -8.49 23.71
N GLY A 148 -14.12 -8.74 23.21
CA GLY A 148 -15.37 -8.30 23.84
C GLY A 148 -15.84 -9.21 24.99
N PRO A 149 -16.73 -8.71 25.86
CA PRO A 149 -17.28 -9.49 26.99
C PRO A 149 -17.99 -10.79 26.57
N ALA A 150 -18.57 -10.80 25.37
CA ALA A 150 -19.27 -11.96 24.81
C ALA A 150 -18.31 -13.11 24.44
N ALA A 151 -17.09 -12.81 23.96
CA ALA A 151 -16.07 -13.82 23.68
C ALA A 151 -15.55 -14.47 24.96
N LEU A 152 -15.46 -13.70 26.05
CA LEU A 152 -15.13 -14.24 27.39
C LEU A 152 -16.23 -15.15 27.96
N SER A 153 -17.46 -15.06 27.43
CA SER A 153 -18.65 -15.74 27.96
C SER A 153 -19.10 -16.95 27.13
N HIS A 154 -18.43 -17.26 26.01
CA HIS A 154 -18.87 -18.31 25.09
C HIS A 154 -18.63 -19.72 25.67
N PRO A 155 -19.68 -20.55 25.88
CA PRO A 155 -19.53 -21.93 26.36
C PRO A 155 -18.95 -22.89 25.31
N ASN A 156 -18.99 -22.50 24.03
CA ASN A 156 -18.62 -23.31 22.86
C ASN A 156 -17.46 -22.72 22.04
N GLY A 157 -16.87 -21.59 22.46
CA GLY A 157 -15.54 -21.22 21.98
C GLY A 157 -14.57 -22.19 22.62
N LYS A 158 -13.72 -22.87 21.85
CA LYS A 158 -12.71 -23.79 22.39
C LYS A 158 -11.81 -23.03 23.38
N ARG A 159 -12.17 -23.04 24.66
CA ARG A 159 -11.29 -22.67 25.76
C ARG A 159 -10.31 -23.81 25.92
N GLU A 160 -9.14 -23.73 25.31
CA GLU A 160 -7.98 -24.47 25.82
C GLU A 160 -7.46 -23.76 27.09
N GLY A 161 -8.24 -23.80 28.17
CA GLY A 161 -7.89 -23.22 29.46
C GLY A 161 -8.16 -21.71 29.63
N ASN A 162 -7.25 -21.02 30.33
CA ASN A 162 -7.30 -19.58 30.66
C ASN A 162 -6.75 -18.66 29.55
N SER A 163 -6.50 -19.19 28.34
CA SER A 163 -5.92 -18.44 27.22
C SER A 163 -7.00 -17.92 26.27
N ILE A 164 -6.81 -16.70 25.77
CA ILE A 164 -7.57 -16.14 24.66
C ILE A 164 -6.71 -16.32 23.42
N GLU A 165 -7.18 -17.14 22.48
CA GLU A 165 -6.51 -17.28 21.18
C GLU A 165 -7.01 -16.18 20.23
N LEU A 166 -6.15 -15.21 19.95
CA LEU A 166 -6.42 -14.14 18.99
C LEU A 166 -5.68 -14.45 17.69
N SER A 167 -6.41 -14.85 16.64
CA SER A 167 -5.82 -14.94 15.30
C SER A 167 -5.56 -13.52 14.79
N PHE A 168 -4.30 -13.11 14.81
CA PHE A 168 -3.88 -11.76 14.45
C PHE A 168 -3.03 -11.80 13.18
N THR A 169 -3.68 -12.08 12.06
CA THR A 169 -3.05 -12.05 10.72
C THR A 169 -3.93 -11.21 9.80
N PHE A 170 -3.35 -10.16 9.23
CA PHE A 170 -4.03 -9.33 8.26
C PHE A 170 -3.18 -9.21 7.01
N ARG A 171 -3.69 -9.78 5.92
CA ARG A 171 -3.11 -9.66 4.58
C ARG A 171 -4.26 -9.36 3.62
N PRO A 172 -4.41 -8.09 3.19
CA PRO A 172 -5.42 -7.72 2.21
C PRO A 172 -5.25 -8.54 0.93
N VAL A 173 -6.36 -9.02 0.38
CA VAL A 173 -6.39 -9.73 -0.91
C VAL A 173 -7.14 -8.87 -1.91
N ILE A 174 -6.49 -8.51 -3.01
CA ILE A 174 -7.07 -7.67 -4.07
C ILE A 174 -7.08 -8.36 -5.44
N ASP A 175 -6.73 -9.64 -5.49
CA ASP A 175 -6.49 -10.36 -6.74
C ASP A 175 -7.72 -10.38 -7.64
N ALA A 176 -8.91 -10.57 -7.07
CA ALA A 176 -10.16 -10.62 -7.83
C ALA A 176 -10.52 -9.25 -8.43
N GLU A 177 -10.47 -8.19 -7.62
CA GLU A 177 -10.76 -6.82 -8.02
C GLU A 177 -9.73 -6.30 -9.03
N MET A 178 -8.45 -6.59 -8.80
CA MET A 178 -7.37 -6.25 -9.74
C MET A 178 -7.45 -7.06 -11.02
N ALA A 179 -7.89 -8.33 -10.98
CA ALA A 179 -8.14 -9.12 -12.19
C ALA A 179 -9.30 -8.54 -13.00
N GLN A 180 -10.39 -8.12 -12.35
CA GLN A 180 -11.52 -7.46 -13.02
C GLN A 180 -11.09 -6.13 -13.65
N PHE A 181 -10.31 -5.33 -12.92
CA PHE A 181 -9.75 -4.09 -13.43
C PHE A 181 -8.82 -4.34 -14.63
N SER A 182 -7.92 -5.31 -14.53
CA SER A 182 -6.97 -5.68 -15.60
C SER A 182 -7.69 -6.22 -16.84
N ALA A 183 -8.73 -7.05 -16.67
CA ALA A 183 -9.55 -7.56 -17.76
C ALA A 183 -10.33 -6.45 -18.46
N TRP A 184 -10.83 -5.47 -17.70
CA TRP A 184 -11.42 -4.27 -18.30
C TRP A 184 -10.38 -3.44 -19.07
N MET A 185 -9.18 -3.24 -18.52
CA MET A 185 -8.10 -2.53 -19.22
C MET A 185 -7.70 -3.22 -20.53
N ALA A 186 -7.58 -4.54 -20.53
CA ALA A 186 -7.24 -5.31 -21.72
C ALA A 186 -8.29 -5.12 -22.84
N ARG A 187 -9.59 -5.12 -22.48
CA ARG A 187 -10.70 -4.85 -23.40
C ARG A 187 -10.72 -3.40 -23.91
N ALA A 188 -10.42 -2.44 -23.05
CA ALA A 188 -10.31 -1.04 -23.45
C ALA A 188 -9.16 -0.85 -24.46
N LYS A 189 -8.01 -1.49 -24.20
CA LYS A 189 -6.82 -1.43 -25.07
C LYS A 189 -7.05 -2.08 -26.43
N SER A 190 -7.71 -3.24 -26.50
CA SER A 190 -8.01 -3.88 -27.79
C SER A 190 -8.94 -3.01 -28.65
N GLY A 191 -9.84 -2.24 -28.05
CA GLY A 191 -10.64 -1.24 -28.75
C GLY A 191 -9.83 -0.09 -29.37
N TRP A 192 -8.67 0.25 -28.80
CA TRP A 192 -7.77 1.29 -29.35
C TRP A 192 -7.01 0.83 -30.59
N ASP A 193 -6.73 -0.47 -30.70
CA ASP A 193 -5.98 -1.05 -31.82
C ASP A 193 -6.88 -1.31 -33.04
N VAL A 194 -8.19 -1.50 -32.83
CA VAL A 194 -9.18 -1.81 -33.88
C VAL A 194 -9.85 -0.54 -34.46
N ALA A 195 -9.92 0.56 -33.70
CA ALA A 195 -10.52 1.81 -34.17
C ALA A 195 -9.52 2.67 -34.99
N SER A 196 -9.26 2.28 -36.23
CA SER A 196 -8.80 3.22 -37.27
C SER A 196 -9.43 2.89 -38.61
N PRO A 197 -10.58 3.51 -38.97
CA PRO A 197 -11.16 3.39 -40.31
C PRO A 197 -10.45 4.28 -41.34
N TYR A 198 -9.53 5.16 -40.94
CA TYR A 198 -8.80 6.05 -41.85
C TYR A 198 -7.30 5.97 -41.59
N GLY A 199 -6.60 5.44 -42.61
CA GLY A 199 -5.22 5.01 -42.52
C GLY A 199 -4.18 6.12 -42.36
N TYR A 200 -3.05 5.74 -41.78
CA TYR A 200 -1.76 6.29 -42.17
C TYR A 200 -0.95 5.24 -42.92
N ARG A 201 -0.74 5.57 -44.18
CA ARG A 201 -0.03 4.85 -45.23
C ARG A 201 1.44 4.66 -44.82
N ARG A 202 1.86 3.39 -44.71
CA ARG A 202 3.18 2.81 -45.04
C ARG A 202 4.35 3.83 -45.11
N ALA A 203 5.13 3.94 -44.04
CA ALA A 203 6.52 4.40 -44.15
C ALA A 203 7.39 3.18 -44.49
N ALA A 204 8.08 3.30 -45.62
CA ALA A 204 8.95 2.37 -46.30
C ALA A 204 9.73 1.37 -45.41
N SER A 205 9.67 0.12 -45.85
CA SER A 205 10.68 -0.90 -45.63
C SER A 205 12.07 -0.40 -46.04
N LEU A 206 13.00 -0.33 -45.09
CA LEU A 206 14.43 -0.43 -45.34
C LEU A 206 14.88 -1.82 -44.83
N PRO A 207 15.49 -2.67 -45.67
CA PRO A 207 15.85 -4.02 -45.29
C PRO A 207 17.24 -4.03 -44.69
N LEU A 208 17.46 -4.71 -43.55
CA LEU A 208 18.79 -5.24 -43.28
C LEU A 208 18.73 -6.50 -42.42
N ALA A 209 19.19 -7.57 -43.05
CA ALA A 209 19.80 -8.78 -42.52
C ALA A 209 19.00 -9.70 -41.59
N ALA A 210 18.51 -10.77 -42.21
CA ALA A 210 18.27 -12.04 -41.57
C ALA A 210 19.48 -12.49 -40.74
N SER A 211 19.26 -12.81 -39.47
CA SER A 211 20.08 -13.76 -38.73
C SER A 211 19.20 -14.96 -38.38
N LYS A 212 19.56 -16.10 -38.96
CA LYS A 212 18.94 -17.41 -38.79
C LYS A 212 19.23 -17.93 -37.37
N ALA A 213 18.21 -18.43 -36.67
CA ALA A 213 18.34 -19.61 -35.81
C ALA A 213 16.95 -20.24 -35.55
N LYS A 214 16.92 -21.58 -35.62
CA LYS A 214 15.77 -22.50 -35.59
C LYS A 214 15.09 -22.60 -34.20
N PRO A 215 13.88 -23.20 -34.14
CA PRO A 215 13.11 -23.44 -32.91
C PRO A 215 13.45 -24.80 -32.25
N SER A 216 12.88 -25.02 -31.04
CA SER A 216 12.81 -26.27 -30.25
C SER A 216 14.05 -26.53 -29.36
N VAL A 217 14.00 -27.03 -28.12
CA VAL A 217 13.01 -27.60 -27.20
C VAL A 217 13.67 -27.53 -25.81
N ALA A 218 12.90 -27.26 -24.74
CA ALA A 218 12.94 -28.00 -23.46
C ALA A 218 12.24 -27.18 -22.37
N ALA A 219 11.06 -27.66 -21.99
CA ALA A 219 10.54 -27.45 -20.65
C ALA A 219 11.56 -28.02 -19.65
N ALA A 220 12.06 -27.17 -18.77
CA ALA A 220 12.67 -27.57 -17.51
C ALA A 220 12.21 -26.58 -16.45
N THR A 221 11.24 -27.05 -15.67
CA THR A 221 10.82 -26.55 -14.36
C THR A 221 12.01 -26.05 -13.54
N ALA A 222 12.04 -24.75 -13.25
CA ALA A 222 12.90 -24.17 -12.21
C ALA A 222 12.04 -23.32 -11.28
N GLN A 223 11.47 -24.01 -10.30
CA GLN A 223 10.86 -23.47 -9.10
C GLN A 223 11.95 -22.70 -8.34
N THR A 224 12.06 -21.39 -8.59
CA THR A 224 13.04 -20.53 -7.93
C THR A 224 12.40 -19.89 -6.71
N SER A 225 12.98 -20.17 -5.54
CA SER A 225 12.49 -19.69 -4.25
C SER A 225 12.67 -18.17 -4.12
N PRO A 226 11.74 -17.46 -3.45
CA PRO A 226 11.76 -16.00 -3.31
C PRO A 226 12.91 -15.45 -2.43
N VAL A 227 13.77 -16.31 -1.88
CA VAL A 227 14.88 -15.93 -0.97
C VAL A 227 16.06 -15.31 -1.73
N LEU A 228 16.29 -15.68 -3.00
CA LEU A 228 17.43 -15.19 -3.78
C LEU A 228 17.27 -13.73 -4.23
N TRP A 229 16.04 -13.22 -4.38
CA TRP A 229 15.80 -11.83 -4.78
C TRP A 229 16.05 -10.83 -3.64
N GLN A 230 15.76 -11.21 -2.40
CA GLN A 230 16.00 -10.35 -1.22
C GLN A 230 17.49 -10.20 -0.90
N LEU A 231 18.29 -11.26 -1.12
CA LEU A 231 19.74 -11.19 -0.98
C LEU A 231 20.39 -10.35 -2.07
N GLY A 232 19.90 -10.38 -3.32
CA GLY A 232 20.46 -9.58 -4.42
C GLY A 232 20.36 -8.06 -4.20
N ILE A 233 19.18 -7.56 -3.81
CA ILE A 233 18.94 -6.12 -3.67
C ILE A 233 19.64 -5.55 -2.42
N GLY A 234 19.59 -6.27 -1.30
CA GLY A 234 20.28 -5.86 -0.06
C GLY A 234 21.80 -5.77 -0.22
N THR A 235 22.39 -6.71 -0.97
CA THR A 235 23.84 -6.74 -1.21
C THR A 235 24.29 -5.61 -2.14
N VAL A 236 23.48 -5.25 -3.15
CA VAL A 236 23.77 -4.11 -4.03
C VAL A 236 23.67 -2.77 -3.29
N PHE A 237 22.65 -2.57 -2.45
CA PHE A 237 22.54 -1.35 -1.63
C PHE A 237 23.66 -1.24 -0.61
N ALA A 238 24.02 -2.35 0.05
CA ALA A 238 25.15 -2.37 0.96
C ALA A 238 26.45 -2.02 0.22
N LEU A 239 26.72 -2.57 -0.96
CA LEU A 239 27.91 -2.24 -1.74
C LEU A 239 27.95 -0.78 -2.21
N VAL A 240 26.82 -0.21 -2.66
CA VAL A 240 26.75 1.20 -3.09
C VAL A 240 27.03 2.16 -1.93
N ILE A 241 26.74 1.78 -0.69
CA ILE A 241 27.03 2.60 0.50
C ILE A 241 28.44 2.32 1.03
N LEU A 242 28.87 1.06 1.05
CA LEU A 242 30.14 0.65 1.67
C LEU A 242 31.35 1.06 0.82
N VAL A 243 31.25 0.96 -0.52
CA VAL A 243 32.36 1.25 -1.45
C VAL A 243 32.81 2.73 -1.39
N PRO A 244 31.91 3.73 -1.38
CA PRO A 244 32.32 5.13 -1.21
C PRO A 244 32.91 5.42 0.17
N ILE A 245 32.41 4.80 1.23
CA ILE A 245 32.91 4.97 2.61
C ILE A 245 34.32 4.39 2.75
N LEU A 246 34.59 3.24 2.13
CA LEU A 246 35.92 2.60 2.12
C LEU A 246 36.95 3.36 1.27
N ILE A 247 36.55 4.03 0.18
CA ILE A 247 37.49 4.72 -0.71
C ILE A 247 37.74 6.18 -0.27
N TRP A 248 36.74 6.88 0.28
CA TRP A 248 36.82 8.34 0.55
C TRP A 248 36.72 8.74 2.03
N GLY A 249 36.58 7.76 2.94
CA GLY A 249 36.52 7.99 4.39
C GLY A 249 35.37 8.90 4.82
N THR A 250 35.53 9.61 5.95
CA THR A 250 34.51 10.50 6.53
C THR A 250 34.03 11.61 5.59
N LYS A 251 34.78 11.95 4.54
CA LYS A 251 34.38 12.93 3.52
C LYS A 251 33.19 12.45 2.66
N ALA A 252 33.04 11.13 2.45
CA ALA A 252 31.90 10.56 1.73
C ALA A 252 30.57 10.74 2.49
N ILE A 253 30.62 10.68 3.83
CA ILE A 253 29.45 10.88 4.68
C ILE A 253 28.93 12.32 4.56
N VAL A 254 29.84 13.30 4.52
CA VAL A 254 29.49 14.71 4.33
C VAL A 254 28.84 14.96 2.97
N ILE A 255 29.36 14.33 1.90
CA ILE A 255 28.78 14.44 0.55
C ILE A 255 27.40 13.79 0.48
N MET A 256 27.23 12.59 1.07
CA MET A 256 25.94 11.90 1.14
C MET A 256 24.89 12.71 1.92
N LEU A 257 25.29 13.30 3.05
CA LEU A 257 24.42 14.20 3.82
C LEU A 257 24.06 15.47 3.04
N ALA A 258 25.01 16.05 2.30
CA ALA A 258 24.76 17.20 1.45
C ALA A 258 23.78 16.89 0.31
N ILE A 259 23.90 15.71 -0.32
CA ILE A 259 22.96 15.25 -1.36
C ILE A 259 21.58 15.00 -0.75
N ALA A 260 21.50 14.34 0.40
CA ALA A 260 20.23 14.10 1.09
C ALA A 260 19.55 15.42 1.50
N ALA A 261 20.31 16.40 1.98
CA ALA A 261 19.82 17.74 2.29
C ALA A 261 19.35 18.49 1.03
N LEU A 262 20.08 18.39 -0.08
CA LEU A 262 19.69 18.98 -1.37
C LEU A 262 18.37 18.39 -1.87
N ILE A 263 18.22 17.06 -1.83
CA ILE A 263 16.99 16.36 -2.20
C ILE A 263 15.84 16.83 -1.30
N TRP A 264 16.06 16.90 0.02
CA TRP A 264 15.06 17.40 0.96
C TRP A 264 14.63 18.84 0.64
N CYS A 265 15.57 19.73 0.33
CA CYS A 265 15.28 21.12 -0.06
C CYS A 265 14.43 21.21 -1.33
N ILE A 266 14.65 20.33 -2.32
CA ILE A 266 13.87 20.29 -3.57
C ILE A 266 12.43 19.82 -3.30
N PHE A 267 12.25 18.84 -2.43
CA PHE A 267 10.92 18.29 -2.12
C PHE A 267 10.13 19.10 -1.08
N HIS A 268 10.78 19.99 -0.33
CA HIS A 268 10.16 20.81 0.72
C HIS A 268 10.49 22.31 0.62
N PRO A 269 10.19 22.99 -0.51
CA PRO A 269 10.60 24.38 -0.76
C PRO A 269 9.96 25.39 0.19
N LYS A 270 8.74 25.12 0.68
CA LYS A 270 8.04 26.01 1.64
C LYS A 270 8.72 26.00 3.01
N THR A 271 9.24 24.86 3.44
CA THR A 271 9.94 24.70 4.73
C THR A 271 11.29 25.40 4.71
N VAL A 272 11.99 25.37 3.57
CA VAL A 272 13.25 26.10 3.35
C VAL A 272 13.04 27.62 3.43
N LEU A 273 11.96 28.15 2.84
CA LEU A 273 11.61 29.57 2.92
C LEU A 273 11.28 30.03 4.36
N ILE A 274 10.60 29.19 5.14
CA ILE A 274 10.29 29.48 6.55
C ILE A 274 11.56 29.51 7.40
N VAL A 275 12.48 28.57 7.20
CA VAL A 275 13.76 28.52 7.95
C VAL A 275 14.67 29.70 7.58
N LEU A 276 14.74 30.07 6.30
CA LEU A 276 15.46 31.28 5.85
C LEU A 276 14.82 32.57 6.38
N GLY A 277 13.49 32.65 6.40
CA GLY A 277 12.76 33.78 6.97
C GLY A 277 13.00 33.93 8.47
N LEU A 278 13.05 32.82 9.22
CA LEU A 278 13.40 32.82 10.64
C LEU A 278 14.87 33.21 10.88
N PHE A 279 15.80 32.81 10.01
CA PHE A 279 17.21 33.21 10.12
C PHE A 279 17.43 34.70 9.84
N PHE A 280 16.65 35.31 8.93
CA PHE A 280 16.72 36.76 8.67
C PHE A 280 16.01 37.61 9.74
N PHE A 281 15.00 37.05 10.43
CA PHE A 281 14.29 37.75 11.51
C PHE A 281 14.94 37.59 12.89
N PHE A 282 15.76 36.56 13.11
CA PHE A 282 16.42 36.27 14.39
C PHE A 282 17.95 36.13 14.28
N GLY A 283 18.54 36.61 13.18
CA GLY A 283 20.00 36.67 13.01
C GLY A 283 20.60 37.69 13.98
N PRO A 284 21.78 37.42 14.58
CA PRO A 284 22.38 38.30 15.56
C PRO A 284 22.87 39.60 14.91
N ASP A 285 22.47 40.75 15.48
CA ASP A 285 23.22 42.01 15.34
C ASP A 285 24.64 41.88 15.93
#